data_AF-A0ABD0R569-F1
#
_entry.id   AF-A0ABD0R569-F1
#
_cell.length_a   1.000
_cell.length_b   1.000
_cell.length_c   1.000
_cell.angle_alpha   90.00
_cell.angle_beta   90.00
_cell.angle_gamma   90.00
#
_symmetry.space_group_name_H-M   'P 1'
#
loop_
_entity.id
_entity.type
_entity.pdbx_description
1 polymer ?
#
loop_
_entity_poly.entity_id
_entity_poly.type
_entity_poly.pdbx_seq_one_letter_code
_entity_poly.pdbx_strand_id
1 'polypeptide(L)'
;WLSPGKDTAGALDLGGASTQITFETAQTVENKDNLMKLQLYGRDYQIYTQSFLCFGRQQVLLRLLALLMTTQGSDRSIVHPCYPADYSDSIKLSSVFNTPCIKRQTPLKPDDDLQIKGTGNYNQCLGNISRLFSFDSCSYSRCSFDGVFQPNITGNFM
;
A
#
# COMPACT_ATOMS: atom_id res chain seq x y z
N TRP A 1 10.57 -13.33 34.93
CA TRP A 1 11.05 -13.35 33.53
C TRP A 1 9.90 -13.35 32.52
N LEU A 2 8.71 -13.86 32.86
CA LEU A 2 7.47 -13.43 32.22
C LEU A 2 6.78 -12.45 33.18
N SER A 3 6.59 -11.20 32.76
CA SER A 3 5.81 -10.22 33.50
C SER A 3 4.39 -10.21 32.93
N PRO A 4 3.43 -10.96 33.50
CA PRO A 4 2.04 -10.87 33.09
C PRO A 4 1.56 -9.42 33.24
N GLY A 5 0.99 -8.85 32.17
CA GLY A 5 0.44 -7.50 32.16
C GLY A 5 1.28 -6.42 31.48
N LYS A 6 2.35 -6.77 30.75
CA LYS A 6 3.01 -5.79 29.86
C LYS A 6 2.19 -5.61 28.59
N ASP A 7 1.89 -4.37 28.24
CA ASP A 7 1.19 -4.02 27.01
C ASP A 7 1.96 -4.56 25.79
N THR A 8 1.20 -5.06 24.81
CA THR A 8 1.76 -5.42 23.50
C THR A 8 2.01 -4.16 22.68
N ALA A 9 2.98 -4.23 21.78
CA ALA A 9 3.13 -3.25 20.72
C ALA A 9 2.48 -3.81 19.45
N GLY A 10 1.72 -2.98 18.75
CA GLY A 10 1.35 -3.23 17.37
C GLY A 10 2.58 -3.15 16.46
N ALA A 11 2.48 -3.79 15.30
CA ALA A 11 3.53 -3.81 14.30
C ALA A 11 3.02 -3.17 13.00
N LEU A 12 3.81 -2.26 12.45
CA LEU A 12 3.67 -1.72 11.11
C LEU A 12 4.85 -2.21 10.28
N ASP A 13 4.58 -2.99 9.23
CA ASP A 13 5.63 -3.54 8.36
C ASP A 13 5.42 -3.06 6.93
N LEU A 14 6.41 -2.35 6.37
CA LEU A 14 6.38 -1.85 4.99
C LEU A 14 7.41 -2.59 4.14
N GLY A 15 6.94 -3.58 3.40
CA GLY A 15 7.74 -4.32 2.43
C GLY A 15 7.76 -3.68 1.04
N GLY A 16 8.40 -4.38 0.10
CA GLY A 16 8.39 -3.98 -1.32
C GLY A 16 7.05 -4.27 -2.00
N ALA A 17 6.39 -5.37 -1.64
CA ALA A 17 5.18 -5.85 -2.30
C ALA A 17 3.88 -5.58 -1.52
N SER A 18 3.93 -5.66 -0.20
CA SER A 18 2.80 -5.42 0.70
C SER A 18 3.18 -4.48 1.84
N THR A 19 2.16 -4.01 2.55
CA THR A 19 2.30 -3.39 3.87
C THR A 19 1.33 -4.06 4.85
N GLN A 20 1.71 -4.18 6.11
CA GLN A 20 0.97 -4.90 7.12
C GLN A 20 0.75 -4.03 8.36
N ILE A 21 -0.41 -4.22 8.98
CA ILE A 21 -0.74 -3.67 10.29
C ILE A 21 -1.26 -4.81 11.15
N THR A 22 -0.71 -4.95 12.36
CA THR A 22 -1.12 -5.98 13.32
C THR A 22 -1.11 -5.40 14.73
N PHE A 23 -2.18 -5.59 15.50
CA PHE A 23 -2.23 -5.15 16.90
C PHE A 23 -3.26 -5.93 17.71
N GLU A 24 -3.04 -6.03 19.02
CA GLU A 24 -4.01 -6.58 19.96
C GLU A 24 -5.22 -5.63 20.07
N THR A 25 -6.44 -6.18 20.02
CA THR A 25 -7.67 -5.37 20.14
C THR A 25 -8.73 -6.08 20.97
N ALA A 26 -9.36 -5.32 21.86
CA ALA A 26 -10.54 -5.77 22.61
C ALA A 26 -11.85 -5.54 21.82
N GLN A 27 -11.80 -4.85 20.68
CA GLN A 27 -12.98 -4.61 19.84
C GLN A 27 -13.35 -5.86 19.07
N THR A 28 -14.64 -6.01 18.79
CA THR A 28 -15.14 -7.03 17.87
C THR A 28 -14.54 -6.80 16.49
N VAL A 29 -13.86 -7.82 15.96
CA VAL A 29 -13.37 -7.81 14.59
C VAL A 29 -14.50 -8.27 13.68
N GLU A 30 -15.07 -7.34 12.90
CA GLU A 30 -16.25 -7.61 12.06
C GLU A 30 -15.95 -8.55 10.91
N ASN A 31 -14.74 -8.45 10.33
CA ASN A 31 -14.26 -9.39 9.34
C ASN A 31 -13.42 -10.50 10.01
N LYS A 32 -13.95 -11.73 10.04
CA LYS A 32 -13.25 -12.86 10.66
C LYS A 32 -11.92 -13.21 9.99
N ASP A 33 -11.74 -12.88 8.72
CA ASP A 33 -10.46 -13.11 8.01
C ASP A 33 -9.34 -12.22 8.56
N ASN A 34 -9.67 -11.12 9.23
CA ASN A 34 -8.72 -10.21 9.87
C ASN A 34 -8.48 -10.54 11.35
N LEU A 35 -9.13 -11.58 11.90
CA LEU A 35 -9.03 -11.96 13.29
C LEU A 35 -8.08 -13.14 13.46
N MET A 36 -7.05 -12.95 14.28
CA MET A 36 -6.19 -14.02 14.77
C MET A 36 -6.36 -14.18 16.28
N LYS A 37 -6.49 -15.42 16.74
CA LYS A 37 -6.47 -15.77 18.17
C LYS A 37 -5.26 -16.63 18.46
N LEU A 38 -4.42 -16.19 19.41
CA LEU A 38 -3.20 -16.89 19.80
C LEU A 38 -3.20 -17.14 21.30
N GLN A 39 -2.63 -18.25 21.74
CA GLN A 39 -2.29 -18.47 23.13
C GLN A 39 -0.77 -18.54 23.26
N LEU A 40 -0.17 -17.54 23.93
CA LEU A 40 1.27 -17.44 24.10
C LEU A 40 1.58 -17.31 25.59
N TYR A 41 2.42 -18.22 26.11
CA TYR A 41 2.82 -18.25 27.51
C TYR A 41 1.64 -18.28 28.50
N GLY A 42 0.56 -18.99 28.15
CA GLY A 42 -0.65 -19.11 28.98
C GLY A 42 -1.58 -17.89 28.96
N ARG A 43 -1.32 -16.90 28.10
CA ARG A 43 -2.21 -15.75 27.86
C ARG A 43 -2.84 -15.84 26.48
N ASP A 44 -4.14 -15.60 26.42
CA ASP A 44 -4.88 -15.51 25.15
C ASP A 44 -4.81 -14.08 24.60
N TYR A 45 -4.61 -13.99 23.29
CA TYR A 45 -4.52 -12.74 22.54
C TYR A 45 -5.55 -12.72 21.43
N GLN A 46 -6.30 -11.63 21.36
CA GLN A 46 -7.16 -11.29 20.24
C GLN A 46 -6.46 -10.22 19.40
N ILE A 47 -6.08 -10.60 18.17
CA ILE A 47 -5.23 -9.79 17.30
C ILE A 47 -5.98 -9.47 16.03
N TYR A 48 -6.01 -8.19 15.68
CA TYR A 48 -6.33 -7.76 14.33
C TYR A 48 -5.08 -7.81 13.48
N THR A 49 -5.15 -8.40 12.29
CA THR A 49 -4.06 -8.40 11.31
C THR A 49 -4.61 -8.22 9.90
N GLN A 50 -3.92 -7.42 9.11
CA GLN A 50 -4.23 -7.19 7.71
C GLN A 50 -2.96 -6.97 6.90
N SER A 51 -2.90 -7.60 5.72
CA SER A 51 -1.86 -7.40 4.73
C SER A 51 -2.45 -6.80 3.46
N PHE A 52 -1.97 -5.62 3.08
CA PHE A 52 -2.37 -4.93 1.85
C PHE A 52 -1.39 -5.27 0.74
N LEU A 53 -1.66 -6.34 0.01
CA LEU A 53 -0.92 -6.68 -1.20
C LEU A 53 -1.01 -5.53 -2.21
N CYS A 54 0.07 -5.28 -2.95
CA CYS A 54 0.20 -4.17 -3.91
C CYS A 54 0.26 -2.77 -3.28
N PHE A 55 0.37 -2.69 -1.95
CA PHE A 55 0.61 -1.45 -1.20
C PHE A 55 1.99 -1.40 -0.53
N GLY A 56 2.87 -2.36 -0.86
CA GLY A 56 4.30 -2.21 -0.55
C GLY A 56 4.95 -1.14 -1.42
N ARG A 57 6.08 -0.61 -0.95
CA ARG A 57 6.75 0.55 -1.56
C ARG A 57 6.98 0.40 -3.06
N GLN A 58 7.54 -0.73 -3.50
CA GLN A 58 7.87 -0.95 -4.90
C GLN A 58 6.61 -1.01 -5.76
N GLN A 59 5.59 -1.74 -5.31
CA GLN A 59 4.36 -1.91 -6.09
C GLN A 59 3.55 -0.61 -6.19
N VAL A 60 3.52 0.21 -5.13
CA VAL A 60 2.91 1.54 -5.16
C VAL A 60 3.61 2.46 -6.17
N LEU A 61 4.94 2.43 -6.23
CA LEU A 61 5.70 3.22 -7.21
C LEU A 61 5.42 2.77 -8.66
N LEU A 62 5.34 1.47 -8.93
CA LEU A 62 4.96 0.97 -10.27
C LEU A 62 3.51 1.35 -10.62
N ARG A 63 2.57 1.23 -9.68
CA ARG A 63 1.18 1.66 -9.85
C ARG A 63 1.07 3.15 -10.12
N LEU A 64 1.90 3.97 -9.47
CA LEU A 64 1.99 5.41 -9.73
C LEU A 64 2.46 5.70 -11.15
N LEU A 65 3.48 4.99 -11.65
CA LEU A 65 3.93 5.13 -13.04
C LEU A 65 2.81 4.83 -14.03
N ALA A 66 2.11 3.71 -13.86
CA ALA A 66 0.99 3.35 -14.73
C ALA A 66 -0.17 4.37 -14.64
N LEU A 67 -0.45 4.92 -13.47
CA LEU A 67 -1.42 6.00 -13.29
C LEU A 67 -1.01 7.26 -14.05
N LEU A 68 0.26 7.68 -13.96
CA LEU A 68 0.78 8.86 -14.66
C LEU A 68 0.72 8.68 -16.19
N MET A 69 1.09 7.51 -16.70
CA MET A 69 0.95 7.19 -18.13
C MET A 69 -0.51 7.35 -18.59
N THR A 70 -1.44 6.77 -17.84
CA THR A 70 -2.88 6.81 -18.15
C THR A 70 -3.42 8.25 -18.10
N THR A 71 -3.03 9.02 -17.10
CA THR A 71 -3.57 10.37 -16.85
C THR A 71 -2.95 11.44 -17.74
N GLN A 72 -1.71 11.25 -18.17
CA GLN A 72 -1.03 12.14 -19.13
C GLN A 72 -1.26 11.72 -20.59
N GLY A 73 -1.87 10.54 -20.82
CA GLY A 73 -2.19 10.04 -22.15
C GLY A 73 -0.96 9.72 -23.00
N SER A 74 0.13 9.26 -22.36
CA SER A 74 1.42 9.01 -23.02
C SER A 74 2.01 7.69 -22.56
N ASP A 75 2.39 6.86 -23.53
CA ASP A 75 3.06 5.56 -23.35
C ASP A 75 4.60 5.65 -23.50
N ARG A 76 5.13 6.80 -23.93
CA ARG A 76 6.56 7.02 -24.21
C ARG A 76 7.25 7.96 -23.25
N SER A 77 6.52 8.90 -22.65
CA SER A 77 7.12 9.93 -21.80
C SER A 77 6.13 10.42 -20.76
N ILE A 78 6.56 10.51 -19.50
CA ILE A 78 5.77 11.05 -18.39
C ILE A 78 6.56 12.05 -17.57
N VAL A 79 5.82 12.98 -16.97
CA VAL A 79 6.33 13.88 -15.93
C VAL A 79 6.01 13.28 -14.56
N HIS A 80 7.02 13.09 -13.72
CA HIS A 80 6.90 12.40 -12.43
C HIS A 80 7.07 13.37 -11.25
N PRO A 81 5.99 13.77 -10.56
CA PRO A 81 6.07 14.79 -9.52
C PRO A 81 6.81 14.34 -8.25
N CYS A 82 6.84 13.04 -7.97
CA CYS A 82 7.58 12.53 -6.80
C CYS A 82 9.07 12.33 -7.03
N TYR A 83 9.54 12.36 -8.28
CA TYR A 83 10.98 12.23 -8.56
C TYR A 83 11.63 13.62 -8.43
N PRO A 84 12.90 13.72 -8.00
CA PRO A 84 13.58 15.00 -7.84
C PRO A 84 13.53 15.85 -9.10
N ALA A 85 13.54 17.17 -8.96
CA ALA A 85 13.68 18.06 -10.11
C ALA A 85 14.95 17.74 -10.90
N ASP A 86 14.88 17.87 -12.22
CA ASP A 86 15.95 17.57 -13.18
C ASP A 86 16.41 16.10 -13.25
N TYR A 87 15.84 15.21 -12.42
CA TYR A 87 16.01 13.77 -12.58
C TYR A 87 15.39 13.31 -13.91
N SER A 88 16.14 12.53 -14.68
CA SER A 88 15.67 11.93 -15.92
C SER A 88 16.11 10.48 -15.99
N ASP A 89 15.22 9.60 -16.45
CA ASP A 89 15.47 8.17 -16.52
C ASP A 89 14.68 7.54 -17.68
N SER A 90 15.10 6.35 -18.09
CA SER A 90 14.48 5.57 -19.16
C SER A 90 14.38 4.11 -18.74
N ILE A 91 13.14 3.61 -18.62
CA ILE A 91 12.88 2.24 -18.19
C ILE A 91 12.03 1.49 -19.21
N LYS A 92 12.18 0.15 -19.26
CA LYS A 92 11.34 -0.68 -20.11
C LYS A 92 9.90 -0.70 -19.62
N LEU A 93 8.94 -0.66 -20.54
CA LEU A 93 7.51 -0.82 -20.21
C LEU A 93 7.23 -2.17 -19.53
N SER A 94 7.96 -3.22 -19.88
CA SER A 94 7.91 -4.52 -19.18
C SER A 94 8.21 -4.41 -17.69
N SER A 95 9.14 -3.53 -17.26
CA SER A 95 9.45 -3.31 -15.84
C SER A 95 8.30 -2.67 -15.07
N VAL A 96 7.42 -1.92 -15.76
CA VAL A 96 6.22 -1.33 -15.16
C VAL A 96 5.09 -2.35 -15.06
N PHE A 97 4.81 -3.08 -16.15
CA PHE A 97 3.59 -3.91 -16.25
C PHE A 97 3.80 -5.40 -15.95
N ASN A 98 5.03 -5.86 -15.66
CA ASN A 98 5.30 -7.24 -15.23
C ASN A 98 5.03 -7.44 -13.73
N THR A 99 3.82 -7.12 -13.30
CA THR A 99 3.34 -7.29 -11.93
C THR A 99 1.83 -7.59 -11.93
N PRO A 100 1.32 -8.42 -11.02
CA PRO A 100 -0.13 -8.61 -10.84
C PRO A 100 -0.84 -7.35 -10.32
N CYS A 101 -0.11 -6.36 -9.82
CA CYS A 101 -0.66 -5.15 -9.19
C CYS A 101 -1.18 -4.10 -10.17
N ILE A 102 -0.99 -4.30 -11.47
CA ILE A 102 -1.37 -3.35 -12.53
C ILE A 102 -2.09 -4.13 -13.62
N LYS A 103 -3.28 -3.65 -14.01
CA LYS A 103 -3.98 -4.21 -15.17
C LYS A 103 -3.20 -3.88 -16.43
N ARG A 104 -2.82 -4.89 -17.20
CA ARG A 104 -2.11 -4.71 -18.47
C ARG A 104 -2.99 -3.93 -19.45
N GLN A 105 -2.44 -2.86 -20.01
CA GLN A 105 -3.06 -2.16 -21.14
C GLN A 105 -2.76 -2.94 -22.43
N THR A 106 -3.70 -2.99 -23.37
CA THR A 106 -3.52 -3.64 -24.68
C THR A 106 -3.87 -2.63 -25.78
N PRO A 107 -3.03 -2.45 -26.81
CA PRO A 107 -1.74 -3.10 -27.05
C PRO A 107 -0.59 -2.46 -26.25
N LEU A 108 0.12 -3.26 -25.45
CA LEU A 108 1.39 -2.87 -24.82
C LEU A 108 2.54 -3.46 -25.61
N LYS A 109 3.54 -2.64 -25.95
CA LYS A 109 4.82 -3.08 -26.52
C LYS A 109 5.85 -3.19 -25.38
N PRO A 110 6.13 -4.39 -24.85
CA PRO A 110 6.88 -4.52 -23.60
C PRO A 110 8.35 -4.05 -23.69
N ASP A 111 8.89 -4.04 -24.91
CA ASP A 111 10.28 -3.65 -25.20
C ASP A 111 10.46 -2.15 -25.42
N ASP A 112 9.36 -1.38 -25.53
CA ASP A 112 9.42 0.06 -25.65
C ASP A 112 9.90 0.69 -24.33
N ASP A 113 10.54 1.86 -24.46
CA ASP A 113 11.08 2.62 -23.33
C ASP A 113 10.13 3.75 -22.92
N LEU A 114 9.93 3.88 -21.60
CA LEU A 114 9.25 4.99 -20.96
C LEU A 114 10.30 6.00 -20.47
N GLN A 115 10.27 7.20 -21.04
CA GLN A 115 11.04 8.34 -20.56
C GLN A 115 10.34 8.96 -19.35
N ILE A 116 11.11 9.24 -18.30
CA ILE A 116 10.60 9.80 -17.05
C ILE A 116 11.35 11.09 -16.76
N LYS A 117 10.63 12.18 -16.52
CA LYS A 117 11.20 13.46 -16.09
C LYS A 117 10.65 13.88 -14.73
N GLY A 118 11.52 14.02 -13.73
CA GLY A 118 11.16 14.44 -12.38
C GLY A 118 10.93 15.95 -12.26
N THR A 119 10.05 16.35 -11.33
CA THR A 119 9.76 17.78 -11.07
C THR A 119 9.86 18.17 -9.60
N GLY A 120 9.97 17.23 -8.67
CA GLY A 120 10.07 17.50 -7.23
C GLY A 120 8.85 18.21 -6.64
N ASN A 121 7.65 18.04 -7.21
CA ASN A 121 6.43 18.70 -6.76
C ASN A 121 5.68 17.86 -5.71
N TYR A 122 5.86 18.18 -4.43
CA TYR A 122 5.23 17.47 -3.31
C TYR A 122 3.70 17.42 -3.40
N ASN A 123 3.04 18.53 -3.71
CA ASN A 123 1.57 18.59 -3.73
C ASN A 123 0.99 17.72 -4.85
N GLN A 124 1.59 17.75 -6.05
CA GLN A 124 1.19 16.86 -7.14
C GLN A 124 1.55 15.40 -6.86
N CYS A 125 2.68 15.15 -6.19
CA CYS A 125 3.05 13.80 -5.78
C CYS A 125 2.02 13.21 -4.81
N LEU A 126 1.70 13.94 -3.74
CA LEU A 126 0.71 13.55 -2.75
C LEU A 126 -0.65 13.32 -3.42
N GLY A 127 -1.11 14.27 -4.24
CA GLY A 127 -2.39 14.14 -4.95
C GLY A 127 -2.46 12.90 -5.86
N ASN A 128 -1.38 12.54 -6.55
CA ASN A 128 -1.37 11.33 -7.38
C ASN A 128 -1.25 10.04 -6.55
N ILE A 129 -0.47 10.03 -5.46
CA ILE A 129 -0.39 8.88 -4.54
C ILE A 129 -1.75 8.62 -3.88
N SER A 130 -2.46 9.67 -3.44
CA SER A 130 -3.77 9.53 -2.79
C SER A 130 -4.80 8.84 -3.68
N ARG A 131 -4.71 8.99 -5.01
CA ARG A 131 -5.60 8.31 -5.97
C ARG A 131 -5.41 6.80 -6.05
N LEU A 132 -4.35 6.26 -5.46
CA LEU A 132 -4.10 4.82 -5.40
C LEU A 132 -4.88 4.12 -4.27
N PHE A 133 -5.51 4.90 -3.39
CA PHE A 133 -6.31 4.44 -2.25
C PHE A 133 -7.77 4.81 -2.48
N SER A 134 -8.69 3.86 -2.31
CA SER A 134 -10.12 4.13 -2.31
C SER A 134 -10.65 4.29 -0.89
N PHE A 135 -11.41 5.35 -0.65
CA PHE A 135 -12.09 5.60 0.63
C PHE A 135 -13.63 5.67 0.47
N ASP A 136 -14.13 5.38 -0.73
CA ASP A 136 -15.52 5.69 -1.12
C ASP A 136 -16.54 4.68 -0.56
N SER A 137 -16.11 3.47 -0.22
CA SER A 137 -16.99 2.39 0.23
C SER A 137 -16.43 1.67 1.45
N CYS A 138 -17.28 1.47 2.45
CA CYS A 138 -17.01 0.62 3.60
C CYS A 138 -18.29 -0.11 4.01
N SER A 139 -18.29 -1.44 3.94
CA SER A 139 -19.42 -2.30 4.34
C SER A 139 -19.41 -2.64 5.84
N TYR A 140 -18.40 -2.17 6.56
CA TYR A 140 -18.21 -2.38 7.99
C TYR A 140 -18.47 -1.09 8.76
N SER A 141 -18.44 -1.13 10.09
CA SER A 141 -18.57 0.10 10.90
C SER A 141 -17.49 1.13 10.58
N ARG A 142 -16.31 0.67 10.16
CA ARG A 142 -15.18 1.50 9.75
C ARG A 142 -14.15 0.70 8.96
N CYS A 143 -13.47 1.40 8.06
CA CYS A 143 -12.45 0.82 7.21
C CYS A 143 -11.17 1.66 7.27
N SER A 144 -10.08 1.04 6.85
CA SER A 144 -8.84 1.73 6.52
C SER A 144 -8.96 2.36 5.13
N PHE A 145 -8.72 1.58 4.07
CA PHE A 145 -8.95 1.91 2.67
C PHE A 145 -9.35 0.65 1.91
N ASP A 146 -9.77 0.82 0.64
CA ASP A 146 -10.21 -0.26 -0.26
C ASP A 146 -11.29 -1.18 0.35
N GLY A 147 -12.16 -0.61 1.20
CA GLY A 147 -13.24 -1.34 1.87
C GLY A 147 -12.80 -2.32 2.94
N VAL A 148 -11.54 -2.28 3.37
CA VAL A 148 -10.98 -3.21 4.37
C VAL A 148 -11.28 -2.75 5.78
N PHE A 149 -12.00 -3.59 6.55
CA PHE A 149 -12.27 -3.37 7.97
C PHE A 149 -10.99 -3.07 8.77
N GLN A 150 -11.04 -2.08 9.66
CA GLN A 150 -9.98 -1.84 10.64
C GLN A 150 -10.54 -1.28 11.97
N PRO A 151 -10.39 -1.98 13.11
CA PRO A 151 -10.85 -1.48 14.41
C PRO A 151 -10.09 -0.20 14.83
N ASN A 152 -10.53 0.50 15.88
CA ASN A 152 -9.74 1.66 16.34
C ASN A 152 -8.34 1.22 16.71
N ILE A 153 -7.35 1.99 16.26
CA ILE A 153 -5.95 1.79 16.57
C ILE A 153 -5.76 2.01 18.07
N THR A 154 -5.12 1.06 18.74
CA THR A 154 -4.88 1.09 20.19
C THR A 154 -3.44 0.66 20.49
N GLY A 155 -2.88 1.17 21.59
CA GLY A 155 -1.54 0.82 22.05
C GLY A 155 -0.42 1.54 21.29
N ASN A 156 0.82 1.12 21.59
CA ASN A 156 2.01 1.63 20.92
C ASN A 156 2.32 0.81 19.67
N PHE A 157 3.02 1.39 18.70
CA PHE A 157 3.42 0.71 17.46
C PHE A 157 4.92 0.81 17.25
N MET A 158 5.47 -0.21 16.58
CA MET A 158 6.84 -0.23 16.06
C MET A 158 6.86 -0.40 14.55
#